data_AF-A0A9N9CGC7-F1
#
_entry.id   AF-A0A9N9CGC7-F1
#
_cell.length_a   1.000
_cell.length_b   1.000
_cell.length_c   1.000
_cell.angle_alpha   90.00
_cell.angle_beta   90.00
_cell.angle_gamma   90.00
#
_symmetry.space_group_name_H-M   'P 1'
#
loop_
_entity.id
_entity.type
_entity.pdbx_description
1 polymer ?
#
loop_
_entity_poly.entity_id
_entity_poly.type
_entity_poly.pdbx_seq_one_letter_code
_entity_poly.pdbx_strand_id
1 'polypeptide(L)'
;MAVHPNPRPHLIKTYKQTLNALTHIPPTAIYRQATEALTQKRLEIVESTKNIQEIEDKTGAGQIEEMIWQAEDELKLVAKMEEWKPWEPLEVEPPKGQWVYEGIEQ
;
A
#
# COMPACT_ATOMS: atom_id res chain seq x y z
N MET A 1 7.89 -6.75 -18.90
CA MET A 1 7.99 -7.34 -17.54
C MET A 1 8.27 -8.82 -17.68
N ALA A 2 9.10 -9.40 -16.82
CA ALA A 2 9.36 -10.84 -16.85
C ALA A 2 8.21 -11.57 -16.17
N VAL A 3 7.64 -12.58 -16.84
CA VAL A 3 6.56 -13.41 -16.28
C VAL A 3 7.13 -14.19 -15.11
N HIS A 4 6.52 -14.03 -13.93
CA HIS A 4 6.99 -14.74 -12.75
C HIS A 4 6.53 -16.20 -12.83
N PRO A 5 7.42 -17.20 -12.66
CA PRO A 5 7.06 -18.61 -12.83
C PRO A 5 6.04 -19.10 -11.78
N ASN A 6 5.97 -18.44 -10.61
CA ASN A 6 5.00 -18.74 -9.55
C ASN A 6 4.54 -17.45 -8.85
N PRO A 7 3.61 -16.68 -9.45
CA PRO A 7 3.28 -15.33 -8.97
C PRO A 7 2.50 -15.36 -7.64
N ARG A 8 1.57 -16.30 -7.50
CA ARG A 8 0.68 -16.43 -6.34
C ARG A 8 1.39 -16.67 -5.00
N PRO A 9 2.28 -17.68 -4.85
CA PRO A 9 2.97 -17.91 -3.58
C PRO A 9 3.93 -16.77 -3.22
N HIS A 10 4.52 -16.11 -4.22
CA HIS A 10 5.36 -14.92 -4.00
C HIS A 10 4.52 -13.77 -3.44
N LEU A 11 3.38 -13.48 -4.07
CA LEU A 11 2.47 -12.42 -3.65
C LEU A 11 1.90 -12.63 -2.24
N ILE A 12 1.52 -13.87 -1.90
CA ILE A 12 1.10 -14.24 -0.53
C ILE A 12 2.23 -13.98 0.48
N LYS A 13 3.46 -14.36 0.14
CA LYS A 13 4.63 -14.13 1.00
C LYS A 13 4.86 -12.64 1.21
N THR A 14 4.85 -11.84 0.13
CA THR A 14 5.07 -10.39 0.20
C THR A 14 3.98 -9.69 1.03
N TYR A 15 2.71 -10.06 0.89
CA TYR A 15 1.64 -9.50 1.72
C TYR A 15 1.79 -9.86 3.21
N LYS A 16 2.16 -11.11 3.53
CA LYS A 16 2.44 -11.51 4.92
C LYS A 16 3.62 -10.74 5.51
N GLN A 17 4.66 -10.50 4.71
CA GLN A 17 5.79 -9.65 5.12
C GLN A 17 5.36 -8.20 5.34
N THR A 18 4.52 -7.66 4.47
CA THR A 18 3.99 -6.28 4.59
C THR A 18 3.14 -6.13 5.84
N LEU A 19 2.23 -7.06 6.11
CA LEU A 19 1.43 -7.06 7.35
C LEU A 19 2.30 -7.14 8.60
N ASN A 20 3.39 -7.91 8.58
CA ASN A 20 4.33 -7.97 9.69
C ASN A 20 5.07 -6.63 9.86
N ALA A 21 5.54 -6.02 8.77
CA ALA A 21 6.20 -4.72 8.81
C ALA A 21 5.28 -3.61 9.36
N LEU A 22 3.98 -3.64 9.02
CA LEU A 22 2.99 -2.70 9.53
C LEU A 22 2.78 -2.79 11.05
N THR A 23 3.16 -3.90 11.71
CA THR A 23 3.04 -4.02 13.17
C THR A 23 3.94 -3.04 13.94
N HIS A 24 5.01 -2.54 13.31
CA HIS A 24 5.90 -1.54 13.88
C HIS A 24 5.31 -0.13 13.90
N ILE A 25 4.30 0.14 13.07
CA ILE A 25 3.63 1.44 12.97
C ILE A 25 2.50 1.51 14.01
N PRO A 26 2.26 2.65 14.69
CA PRO A 26 1.16 2.77 15.64
C PRO A 26 -0.23 2.53 15.00
N PRO A 27 -1.18 1.88 15.69
CA PRO A 27 -2.52 1.59 15.16
C PRO A 27 -3.36 2.85 14.94
N THR A 28 -2.96 3.99 15.52
CA THR A 28 -3.61 5.29 15.29
C THR A 28 -3.28 5.90 13.93
N ALA A 29 -2.21 5.43 13.26
CA ALA A 29 -1.84 5.94 11.96
C ALA A 29 -2.86 5.51 10.89
N ILE A 30 -3.44 6.49 10.19
CA ILE A 30 -4.39 6.25 9.10
C ILE A 30 -3.75 5.42 7.98
N TYR A 31 -2.47 5.68 7.67
CA TYR A 31 -1.69 4.90 6.71
C TYR A 31 -1.73 3.40 7.03
N ARG A 32 -1.44 3.02 8.29
CA ARG A 32 -1.47 1.62 8.71
C ARG A 32 -2.84 0.99 8.51
N GLN A 33 -3.91 1.66 8.95
CA GLN A 33 -5.27 1.14 8.84
C GLN A 33 -5.68 0.92 7.37
N ALA A 34 -5.36 1.88 6.50
CA ALA A 34 -5.66 1.80 5.08
C ALA A 34 -4.87 0.66 4.40
N THR A 35 -3.56 0.59 4.65
CA THR A 35 -2.71 -0.44 4.04
C THR A 35 -3.04 -1.84 4.58
N GLU A 36 -3.32 -2.00 5.88
CA GLU A 36 -3.74 -3.29 6.45
C GLU A 36 -5.05 -3.78 5.83
N ALA A 37 -6.07 -2.92 5.74
CA ALA A 37 -7.35 -3.29 5.15
C ALA A 37 -7.22 -3.68 3.67
N LEU A 38 -6.43 -2.91 2.90
CA LEU A 38 -6.17 -3.21 1.49
C LEU A 38 -5.42 -4.54 1.32
N THR A 39 -4.37 -4.74 2.11
CA THR A 39 -3.51 -5.93 2.03
C THR A 39 -4.27 -7.19 2.44
N GLN A 40 -5.08 -7.13 3.50
CA GLN A 40 -5.92 -8.25 3.95
C GLN A 40 -6.96 -8.62 2.89
N LYS A 41 -7.68 -7.63 2.35
CA LYS A 41 -8.66 -7.89 1.28
C LYS A 41 -8.02 -8.56 0.06
N ARG A 42 -6.85 -8.08 -0.38
CA ARG A 42 -6.12 -8.68 -1.50
C ARG A 42 -5.62 -10.08 -1.16
N LEU A 43 -5.12 -10.30 0.05
CA LEU A 43 -4.66 -11.60 0.51
C LEU A 43 -5.80 -12.64 0.52
N GLU A 44 -6.98 -12.28 1.03
CA GLU A 44 -8.17 -13.17 1.04
C GLU A 44 -8.59 -13.60 -0.37
N ILE A 45 -8.58 -12.69 -1.34
CA ILE A 45 -8.90 -13.00 -2.74
C ILE A 45 -7.89 -13.99 -3.33
N VAL A 46 -6.61 -13.79 -3.04
CA VAL A 46 -5.49 -14.61 -3.57
C VAL A 46 -5.42 -15.98 -2.89
N GLU A 47 -5.80 -16.08 -1.62
CA GLU A 47 -5.89 -17.35 -0.90
C GLU A 47 -7.13 -18.16 -1.32
N SER A 48 -8.29 -17.50 -1.48
CA SER A 48 -9.55 -18.14 -1.88
C SER A 48 -9.56 -18.63 -3.33
N THR A 49 -8.89 -17.93 -4.23
CA THR A 49 -8.93 -18.21 -5.66
C THR A 49 -7.60 -18.80 -6.14
N LYS A 50 -7.63 -19.89 -6.91
CA LYS A 50 -6.41 -20.50 -7.48
C LYS A 50 -6.12 -20.02 -8.91
N ASN A 51 -7.15 -19.62 -9.63
CA ASN A 51 -7.05 -19.16 -11.01
C ASN A 51 -6.55 -17.71 -11.05
N ILE A 52 -5.50 -17.45 -11.82
CA ILE A 52 -4.88 -16.13 -11.95
C ILE A 52 -5.87 -15.14 -12.57
N GLN A 53 -6.58 -15.54 -13.62
CA GLN A 53 -7.53 -14.67 -14.33
C GLN A 53 -8.64 -14.16 -13.40
N GLU A 54 -9.22 -15.06 -12.59
CA GLU A 54 -10.26 -14.67 -11.63
C GLU A 54 -9.73 -13.75 -10.52
N ILE A 55 -8.45 -13.88 -10.13
CA ILE A 55 -7.84 -12.99 -9.14
C ILE A 55 -7.72 -11.58 -9.74
N GLU A 56 -7.30 -11.47 -11.00
CA GLU A 56 -7.18 -10.21 -11.73
C GLU A 56 -8.55 -9.54 -11.87
N ASP A 57 -9.57 -10.29 -12.27
CA ASP A 57 -10.94 -9.80 -12.44
C ASP A 57 -11.55 -9.34 -11.10
N LYS A 58 -11.34 -10.09 -10.01
CA LYS A 58 -11.87 -9.75 -8.67
C LYS A 58 -11.15 -8.57 -8.03
N THR A 59 -9.84 -8.44 -8.27
CA THR A 59 -9.04 -7.38 -7.64
C THR A 59 -9.12 -6.08 -8.44
N GLY A 60 -9.29 -6.16 -9.76
CA GLY A 60 -9.38 -5.00 -10.65
C GLY A 60 -8.12 -4.14 -10.68
N ALA A 61 -6.96 -4.72 -10.33
CA ALA A 61 -5.70 -4.00 -10.10
C ALA A 61 -4.64 -4.25 -11.18
N GLY A 62 -5.06 -4.67 -12.38
CA GLY A 62 -4.17 -5.03 -13.49
C GLY A 62 -3.75 -6.50 -13.44
N GLN A 63 -2.63 -6.81 -14.10
CA GLN A 63 -2.06 -8.16 -14.14
C GLN A 63 -1.44 -8.56 -12.80
N ILE A 64 -1.31 -9.87 -12.55
CA ILE A 64 -0.74 -10.38 -11.31
C ILE A 64 0.71 -9.91 -11.08
N GLU A 65 1.49 -9.72 -12.14
CA GLU A 65 2.84 -9.17 -12.10
C GLU A 65 2.86 -7.72 -11.59
N GLU A 66 1.90 -6.90 -12.00
CA GLU A 66 1.79 -5.52 -11.53
C GLU A 66 1.42 -5.49 -10.05
N MET A 67 0.57 -6.42 -9.59
CA MET A 67 0.28 -6.55 -8.17
C MET A 67 1.49 -6.97 -7.35
N ILE A 68 2.35 -7.86 -7.87
CA ILE A 68 3.62 -8.20 -7.21
C ILE A 68 4.49 -6.96 -7.06
N TRP A 69 4.63 -6.18 -8.14
CA TRP A 69 5.41 -4.95 -8.13
C TRP A 69 4.87 -3.94 -7.13
N GLN A 70 3.55 -3.73 -7.11
CA GLN A 70 2.88 -2.88 -6.11
C GLN A 70 3.13 -3.39 -4.69
N ALA A 71 3.04 -4.70 -4.44
CA ALA A 71 3.26 -5.28 -3.12
C ALA A 71 4.71 -5.12 -2.65
N GLU A 72 5.68 -5.28 -3.55
CA GLU A 72 7.10 -5.07 -3.23
C GLU A 72 7.43 -3.60 -2.99
N ASP A 73 6.81 -2.69 -3.75
CA ASP A 73 6.98 -1.25 -3.55
C ASP A 73 6.33 -0.80 -2.25
N GLU A 74 5.13 -1.30 -1.93
CA GLU A 74 4.47 -1.06 -0.65
C GLU A 74 5.33 -1.54 0.52
N LEU A 75 5.95 -2.72 0.43
CA LEU A 75 6.86 -3.22 1.46
C LEU A 75 8.06 -2.28 1.68
N LYS A 76 8.64 -1.74 0.60
CA LYS A 76 9.72 -0.73 0.70
C LYS A 76 9.21 0.59 1.27
N LEU A 77 7.98 0.97 0.90
CA LEU A 77 7.35 2.18 1.39
C LEU A 77 7.10 2.10 2.89
N VAL A 78 6.61 0.97 3.40
CA VAL A 78 6.41 0.75 4.85
C VAL A 78 7.71 0.96 5.62
N ALA A 79 8.84 0.45 5.13
CA ALA A 79 10.15 0.67 5.75
C ALA A 79 10.54 2.16 5.78
N LYS A 80 10.21 2.92 4.74
CA LYS A 80 10.42 4.38 4.72
C LYS A 80 9.44 5.14 5.62
N MET A 81 8.18 4.70 5.67
CA MET A 81 7.17 5.30 6.53
C MET A 81 7.51 5.14 8.02
N GLU A 82 8.20 4.05 8.39
CA GLU A 82 8.75 3.86 9.73
C GLU A 82 9.79 4.94 10.08
N GLU A 83 10.65 5.31 9.13
CA GLU A 83 11.64 6.38 9.29
C GLU A 83 11.00 7.78 9.28
N TRP A 84 10.08 8.03 8.35
CA TRP A 84 9.49 9.35 8.12
C TRP A 84 8.40 9.74 9.11
N LYS A 85 7.78 8.76 9.78
CA LYS A 85 6.72 8.96 10.78
C LYS A 85 5.66 9.99 10.35
N PRO A 86 5.01 9.82 9.18
CA PRO A 86 4.05 10.79 8.65
C PRO A 86 2.78 10.98 9.51
N TRP A 87 2.62 10.16 10.55
CA TRP A 87 1.54 10.29 11.53
C TRP A 87 1.84 11.34 12.61
N GLU A 88 3.05 11.90 12.64
CA GLU A 88 3.37 13.05 13.50
C GLU A 88 2.77 14.35 12.92
N PRO A 89 2.51 15.36 13.76
CA PRO A 89 2.09 16.67 13.29
C PRO A 89 3.08 17.27 12.29
N LEU A 90 2.61 18.21 11.48
CA LEU A 90 3.44 18.91 10.50
C LEU A 90 4.72 19.47 11.14
N GLU A 91 5.88 19.10 10.61
CA GLU A 91 7.18 19.59 11.09
C GLU A 91 7.32 21.11 10.89
N VAL A 92 6.74 21.64 9.80
CA VAL A 92 6.75 23.06 9.47
C VAL A 92 5.34 23.53 9.16
N GLU A 93 4.85 24.49 9.94
CA GLU A 93 3.60 25.18 9.62
C GLU A 93 3.77 26.02 8.34
N PRO A 94 2.79 26.00 7.42
CA PRO A 94 2.90 26.79 6.20
C PRO A 94 2.95 28.28 6.53
N PRO A 95 3.83 29.07 5.88
CA PRO A 95 3.85 30.51 6.08
C PRO A 95 2.51 31.14 5.67
N LYS A 96 2.12 32.21 6.35
CA LYS A 96 0.87 32.94 6.05
C LYS A 96 0.88 33.41 4.60
N GLY A 97 -0.10 32.97 3.81
CA GLY A 97 -0.22 33.30 2.38
C GLY A 97 0.31 32.25 1.40
N GLN A 98 0.98 31.18 1.87
CA GLN A 98 1.57 30.14 1.00
C GLN A 98 0.56 29.48 0.05
N TRP A 99 -0.68 29.30 0.50
CA TRP A 99 -1.76 28.65 -0.25
C TRP A 99 -2.86 29.64 -0.70
N VAL A 100 -2.54 30.94 -0.75
CA VAL A 100 -3.44 31.96 -1.32
C VAL A 100 -3.12 32.05 -2.81
N TYR A 101 -4.02 31.51 -3.62
CA TYR A 101 -3.96 31.60 -5.07
C TYR A 101 -4.70 32.85 -5.54
N GLU A 102 -4.14 33.57 -6.52
CA GLU A 102 -4.80 34.72 -7.12
C GLU A 102 -6.14 34.29 -7.75
N GLY A 103 -7.26 34.85 -7.28
CA GLY A 103 -8.61 34.60 -7.82
C GLY A 103 -9.63 34.01 -6.85
N ILE A 104 -9.27 33.71 -5.60
CA ILE A 104 -10.24 33.38 -4.54
C ILE A 104 -10.51 34.67 -3.75
N GLU A 105 -11.42 35.51 -4.27
CA GLU A 105 -12.03 36.56 -3.45
C GLU A 105 -12.81 35.88 -2.31
N GLN A 106 -12.59 36.35 -1.08
CA GLN A 106 -13.27 35.87 0.13
C GLN A 106 -14.75 36.24 0.14
#